data_AF-A0A1S3YK62-F1
#
_entry.id   AF-A0A1S3YK62-F1
#
_cell.length_a   1.000
_cell.length_b   1.000
_cell.length_c   1.000
_cell.angle_alpha   90.00
_cell.angle_beta   90.00
_cell.angle_gamma   90.00
#
_symmetry.space_group_name_H-M   'P 1'
#
loop_
_entity.id
_entity.type
_entity.pdbx_description
1 polymer ?
#
loop_
_entity_poly.entity_id
_entity_poly.type
_entity_poly.pdbx_seq_one_letter_code
_entity_poly.pdbx_strand_id
1 'polypeptide(L)'
;MAMAAHNEDANVALVGHTYLVKVTLSNGTSFTAYTYAGELPSCAFGFNSHGVAFTLNSVPPCEEEIVAGAIGRNFVSRDLLEANSIEDALARIHSSEASVGHSYNLIDTRARRILNVETASRNRISVHEIGETPFFHANMYLHLQVKQAQDENSLSRQTRASSLPKESKSDFLALLGDSNNEKYPIYMTGPLLYTLCTAVIDLDEKTLSIIEGNPKEKQESYVFPLS
;
A
#
# COMPACT_ATOMS: atom_id res chain seq x y z
N MET A 1 -14.60 3.85 -13.44
CA MET A 1 -14.08 4.03 -12.08
C MET A 1 -12.59 3.80 -12.08
N ALA A 2 -11.80 4.74 -11.56
CA ALA A 2 -10.37 4.51 -11.30
C ALA A 2 -10.11 4.72 -9.80
N MET A 3 -9.65 3.68 -9.11
CA MET A 3 -9.55 3.66 -7.66
C MET A 3 -8.51 2.65 -7.20
N ALA A 4 -7.85 2.95 -6.08
CA ALA A 4 -7.09 1.98 -5.29
C ALA A 4 -7.63 1.95 -3.86
N ALA A 5 -7.65 0.78 -3.23
CA ALA A 5 -8.03 0.64 -1.83
C ALA A 5 -7.09 -0.34 -1.11
N HIS A 6 -6.82 -0.10 0.17
CA HIS A 6 -5.77 -0.77 0.93
C HIS A 6 -6.19 -0.96 2.38
N ASN A 7 -6.11 -2.19 2.89
CA ASN A 7 -6.13 -2.45 4.32
C ASN A 7 -4.71 -2.37 4.87
N GLU A 8 -4.51 -1.56 5.89
CA GLU A 8 -3.26 -1.59 6.64
C GLU A 8 -3.36 -2.60 7.79
N ASP A 9 -2.72 -3.75 7.62
CA ASP A 9 -2.68 -4.81 8.61
C ASP A 9 -1.38 -4.76 9.41
N ALA A 10 -1.48 -4.71 10.73
CA ALA A 10 -0.31 -4.64 11.61
C ALA A 10 -0.49 -5.46 12.89
N ASN A 11 0.57 -5.54 13.68
CA ASN A 11 0.46 -6.14 15.01
C ASN A 11 -0.59 -5.37 15.84
N VAL A 12 -1.45 -6.08 16.56
CA VAL A 12 -2.51 -5.49 17.41
C VAL A 12 -1.97 -4.47 18.42
N ALA A 13 -0.70 -4.59 18.82
CA ALA A 13 -0.02 -3.63 19.68
C ALA A 13 0.12 -2.22 19.06
N LEU A 14 -0.11 -2.06 17.75
CA LEU A 14 -0.10 -0.76 17.06
C LEU A 14 -1.48 -0.08 17.06
N VAL A 15 -2.54 -0.74 17.54
CA VAL A 15 -3.85 -0.10 17.69
C VAL A 15 -3.73 1.09 18.64
N GLY A 16 -4.13 2.29 18.17
CA GLY A 16 -3.99 3.54 18.93
C GLY A 16 -2.57 4.14 18.94
N HIS A 17 -1.62 3.53 18.22
CA HIS A 17 -0.23 4.00 18.09
C HIS A 17 0.12 4.38 16.64
N THR A 18 -0.87 4.88 15.91
CA THR A 18 -0.72 5.39 14.55
C THR A 18 -1.24 6.81 14.45
N TYR A 19 -0.71 7.57 13.49
CA TYR A 19 -1.13 8.94 13.25
C TYR A 19 -0.99 9.31 11.77
N LEU A 20 -1.66 10.40 11.40
CA LEU A 20 -1.44 11.07 10.13
C LEU A 20 -0.51 12.25 10.35
N VAL A 21 0.54 12.34 9.54
CA VAL A 21 1.34 13.56 9.44
C VAL A 21 0.96 14.31 8.18
N LYS A 22 0.85 15.63 8.31
CA LYS A 22 0.77 16.56 7.19
C LYS A 22 1.95 17.52 7.28
N VAL A 23 2.78 17.52 6.25
CA VAL A 23 4.06 18.24 6.25
C VAL A 23 4.12 19.17 5.04
N THR A 24 4.73 20.34 5.21
CA THR A 24 5.14 21.23 4.12
C THR A 24 6.63 21.48 4.26
N LEU A 25 7.38 21.11 3.22
CA LEU A 25 8.83 21.27 3.17
C LEU A 25 9.20 22.69 2.74
N SER A 26 10.45 23.08 2.98
CA SER A 26 10.97 24.41 2.63
C SER A 26 10.95 24.69 1.12
N ASN A 27 10.97 23.66 0.29
CA ASN A 27 10.84 23.76 -1.17
C ASN A 27 9.38 23.89 -1.66
N GLY A 28 8.41 23.94 -0.73
CA GLY A 28 6.97 24.06 -1.04
C GLY A 28 6.25 22.74 -1.29
N THR A 29 6.96 21.61 -1.40
CA THR A 29 6.32 20.28 -1.48
C THR A 29 5.60 19.98 -0.18
N SER A 30 4.34 19.57 -0.26
CA SER A 30 3.59 19.10 0.90
C SER A 30 3.14 17.67 0.71
N PHE A 31 3.06 16.92 1.81
CA PHE A 31 2.58 15.55 1.79
C PHE A 31 1.75 15.22 3.03
N THR A 32 0.88 14.22 2.89
CA THR A 32 0.18 13.59 4.00
C THR A 32 0.48 12.10 3.99
N ALA A 33 0.78 11.53 5.16
CA ALA A 33 1.17 10.13 5.29
C ALA A 33 0.61 9.51 6.56
N TYR A 34 0.18 8.25 6.45
CA TYR A 34 -0.13 7.41 7.60
C TYR A 34 1.17 6.83 8.17
N THR A 35 1.32 6.84 9.49
CA THR A 35 2.61 6.57 10.13
C THR A 35 2.42 5.88 11.47
N TYR A 36 3.23 4.86 11.72
CA TYR A 36 3.36 4.21 13.03
C TYR A 36 4.22 5.06 13.96
N ALA A 37 3.85 5.10 15.23
CA ALA A 37 4.60 5.85 16.22
C ALA A 37 6.05 5.36 16.33
N GLY A 38 6.99 6.30 16.14
CA GLY A 38 8.42 6.02 16.15
C GLY A 38 9.03 5.70 14.78
N GLU A 39 8.22 5.63 13.71
CA GLU A 39 8.70 5.39 12.35
C GLU A 39 8.77 6.68 11.51
N LEU A 40 9.55 6.62 10.42
CA LEU A 40 9.52 7.66 9.38
C LEU A 40 8.19 7.59 8.62
N PRO A 41 7.60 8.72 8.22
CA PRO A 41 6.46 8.73 7.31
C PRO A 41 6.90 8.24 5.92
N SER A 42 6.25 7.31 5.22
CA SER A 42 5.11 6.48 5.58
C SER A 42 5.53 5.02 5.79
N CYS A 43 4.73 4.25 6.53
CA CYS A 43 4.87 2.79 6.64
C CYS A 43 3.77 2.02 5.88
N ALA A 44 2.81 2.72 5.25
CA ALA A 44 1.58 2.14 4.73
C ALA A 44 1.11 2.83 3.43
N PHE A 45 0.70 4.08 3.54
CA PHE A 45 0.23 4.89 2.41
C PHE A 45 0.49 6.37 2.63
N GLY A 46 0.44 7.14 1.54
CA GLY A 46 0.57 8.58 1.57
C GLY A 46 0.37 9.22 0.20
N PHE A 47 0.34 10.55 0.19
CA PHE A 47 0.20 11.34 -1.03
C PHE A 47 0.84 12.73 -0.88
N ASN A 48 1.13 13.38 -1.99
CA ASN A 48 1.76 14.69 -2.00
C ASN A 48 1.10 15.70 -2.95
N SER A 49 1.55 16.95 -2.86
CA SER A 49 1.07 18.09 -3.66
C SER A 49 1.42 18.00 -5.16
N HIS A 50 2.22 17.02 -5.56
CA HIS A 50 2.59 16.81 -6.96
C HIS A 50 1.66 15.81 -7.67
N GLY A 51 0.66 15.29 -6.97
CA GLY A 51 -0.28 14.32 -7.52
C GLY A 51 0.27 12.90 -7.50
N VAL A 52 1.25 12.61 -6.65
CA VAL A 52 1.72 11.24 -6.40
C VAL A 52 1.06 10.75 -5.11
N ALA A 53 0.38 9.61 -5.20
CA ALA A 53 -0.10 8.84 -4.06
C ALA A 53 0.44 7.41 -4.13
N PHE A 54 0.50 6.73 -2.99
CA PHE A 54 0.89 5.33 -2.96
C PHE A 54 0.32 4.57 -1.77
N THR A 55 0.22 3.26 -1.94
CA THR A 55 0.11 2.28 -0.84
C THR A 55 1.23 1.25 -0.98
N LEU A 56 1.54 0.51 0.09
CA LEU A 56 2.61 -0.48 0.05
C LEU A 56 2.30 -1.72 0.88
N ASN A 57 2.79 -2.86 0.40
CA ASN A 57 2.78 -4.14 1.08
C ASN A 57 4.23 -4.62 1.26
N SER A 58 4.52 -5.22 2.41
CA SER A 58 5.75 -6.01 2.55
C SER A 58 5.61 -7.30 1.74
N VAL A 59 6.66 -7.67 1.00
CA VAL A 59 6.73 -8.94 0.25
C VAL A 59 8.06 -9.64 0.55
N PRO A 60 8.12 -10.51 1.57
CA PRO A 60 9.38 -11.05 2.06
C PRO A 60 10.01 -12.04 1.07
N PRO A 61 11.20 -11.75 0.52
CA PRO A 61 11.96 -12.76 -0.19
C PRO A 61 12.57 -13.78 0.81
N CYS A 62 13.04 -14.93 0.34
CA CYS A 62 13.82 -15.85 1.17
C CYS A 62 15.13 -15.19 1.64
N GLU A 63 15.69 -15.66 2.76
CA GLU A 63 16.89 -15.05 3.36
C GLU A 63 18.07 -14.99 2.37
N GLU A 64 18.26 -16.01 1.54
CA GLU A 64 19.34 -16.06 0.54
C GLU A 64 19.24 -14.97 -0.56
N GLU A 65 18.05 -14.39 -0.73
CA GLU A 65 17.78 -13.34 -1.71
C GLU A 65 18.07 -11.93 -1.15
N ILE A 66 18.24 -11.81 0.18
CA ILE A 66 18.43 -10.55 0.90
C ILE A 66 19.93 -10.18 0.93
N VAL A 67 20.24 -8.94 0.58
CA VAL A 67 21.57 -8.35 0.73
C VAL A 67 21.56 -7.39 1.91
N ALA A 68 22.42 -7.66 2.90
CA ALA A 68 22.61 -6.78 4.04
C ALA A 68 23.32 -5.47 3.64
N GLY A 69 23.00 -4.39 4.35
CA GLY A 69 23.64 -3.08 4.17
C GLY A 69 22.99 -2.15 3.13
N ALA A 70 21.97 -2.62 2.41
CA ALA A 70 21.22 -1.79 1.48
C ALA A 70 20.11 -0.98 2.19
N ILE A 71 19.33 -0.15 1.46
CA ILE A 71 18.40 0.81 2.08
C ILE A 71 17.16 0.11 2.65
N GLY A 72 16.81 0.48 3.88
CA GLY A 72 15.60 0.00 4.55
C GLY A 72 14.33 0.63 3.97
N ARG A 73 13.24 -0.15 3.89
CA ARG A 73 11.97 0.26 3.26
C ARG A 73 11.45 1.63 3.70
N ASN A 74 11.57 1.94 4.99
CA ASN A 74 11.01 3.17 5.56
C ASN A 74 11.71 4.42 5.05
N PHE A 75 12.98 4.32 4.61
CA PHE A 75 13.67 5.41 3.95
C PHE A 75 13.17 5.58 2.50
N VAL A 76 12.90 4.47 1.81
CA VAL A 76 12.36 4.49 0.43
C VAL A 76 10.96 5.10 0.41
N SER A 77 10.05 4.61 1.27
CA SER A 77 8.69 5.14 1.37
C SER A 77 8.64 6.59 1.84
N ARG A 78 9.62 7.02 2.67
CA ARG A 78 9.78 8.42 3.06
C ARG A 78 10.25 9.29 1.90
N ASP A 79 11.19 8.81 1.10
CA ASP A 79 11.67 9.53 -0.08
C ASP A 79 10.58 9.65 -1.16
N LEU A 80 9.74 8.62 -1.30
CA LEU A 80 8.59 8.62 -2.22
C LEU A 80 7.60 9.77 -1.99
N LEU A 81 7.43 10.24 -0.75
CA LEU A 81 6.54 11.36 -0.44
C LEU A 81 7.00 12.69 -1.06
N GLU A 82 8.26 12.79 -1.49
CA GLU A 82 8.83 13.96 -2.16
C GLU A 82 8.93 13.81 -3.69
N ALA A 83 8.35 12.75 -4.26
CA ALA A 83 8.34 12.53 -5.71
C ALA A 83 7.52 13.59 -6.45
N ASN A 84 8.05 14.08 -7.57
CA ASN A 84 7.41 15.14 -8.38
C ASN A 84 6.49 14.59 -9.47
N SER A 85 6.60 13.31 -9.79
CA SER A 85 5.72 12.58 -10.70
C SER A 85 5.81 11.08 -10.42
N ILE A 86 4.97 10.29 -11.08
CA ILE A 86 5.05 8.83 -10.97
C ILE A 86 6.36 8.27 -11.56
N GLU A 87 6.94 8.92 -12.58
CA GLU A 87 8.26 8.59 -13.11
C GLU A 87 9.38 8.91 -12.12
N ASP A 88 9.31 10.04 -11.42
CA ASP A 88 10.25 10.36 -10.33
C ASP A 88 10.13 9.35 -9.19
N ALA A 89 8.90 8.95 -8.83
CA ALA A 89 8.67 7.91 -7.83
C ALA A 89 9.31 6.56 -8.24
N LEU A 90 9.15 6.14 -9.49
CA LEU A 90 9.82 4.94 -10.02
C LEU A 90 11.34 5.06 -9.98
N ALA A 91 11.90 6.21 -10.36
CA ALA A 91 13.34 6.45 -10.34
C ALA A 91 13.90 6.35 -8.91
N ARG A 92 13.18 6.93 -7.92
CA ARG A 92 13.53 6.86 -6.50
C ARG A 92 13.56 5.44 -5.98
N ILE A 93 12.52 4.65 -6.27
CA ILE A 93 12.45 3.23 -5.92
C ILE A 93 13.64 2.47 -6.53
N HIS A 94 13.92 2.69 -7.81
CA HIS A 94 15.00 2.00 -8.50
C HIS A 94 16.38 2.38 -7.94
N SER A 95 16.60 3.65 -7.61
CA SER A 95 17.87 4.16 -7.09
C SER A 95 18.17 3.77 -5.65
N SER A 96 17.13 3.38 -4.89
CA SER A 96 17.26 3.15 -3.45
C SER A 96 18.03 1.87 -3.11
N GLU A 97 18.18 0.91 -4.02
CA GLU A 97 18.72 -0.42 -3.70
C GLU A 97 18.09 -1.01 -2.43
N ALA A 98 16.80 -1.35 -2.51
CA ALA A 98 16.05 -1.84 -1.34
C ALA A 98 16.66 -3.15 -0.79
N SER A 99 16.91 -3.19 0.52
CA SER A 99 17.45 -4.40 1.18
C SER A 99 16.43 -5.54 1.21
N VAL A 100 15.15 -5.22 1.43
CA VAL A 100 14.05 -6.19 1.55
C VAL A 100 12.92 -5.88 0.58
N GLY A 101 12.14 -6.91 0.26
CA GLY A 101 11.12 -6.83 -0.77
C GLY A 101 9.87 -6.04 -0.41
N HIS A 102 9.42 -5.21 -1.36
CA HIS A 102 8.21 -4.39 -1.24
C HIS A 102 7.40 -4.38 -2.54
N SER A 103 6.07 -4.34 -2.39
CA SER A 103 5.12 -4.06 -3.46
C SER A 103 4.53 -2.68 -3.21
N TYR A 104 4.66 -1.77 -4.17
CA TYR A 104 4.12 -0.41 -4.11
C TYR A 104 3.02 -0.27 -5.15
N ASN A 105 1.85 0.20 -4.74
CA ASN A 105 0.86 0.73 -5.69
C ASN A 105 1.13 2.21 -5.85
N LEU A 106 1.84 2.62 -6.91
CA LEU A 106 2.06 4.01 -7.26
C LEU A 106 0.89 4.55 -8.07
N ILE A 107 0.41 5.73 -7.70
CA ILE A 107 -0.81 6.31 -8.25
C ILE A 107 -0.51 7.76 -8.67
N ASP A 108 -0.70 8.03 -9.96
CA ASP A 108 -0.72 9.39 -10.50
C ASP A 108 -2.18 9.88 -10.46
N THR A 109 -2.45 10.81 -9.54
CA THR A 109 -3.80 11.31 -9.31
C THR A 109 -4.29 12.26 -10.40
N ARG A 110 -3.36 12.80 -11.21
CA ARG A 110 -3.64 13.76 -12.28
C ARG A 110 -3.87 13.03 -13.60
N ALA A 111 -2.97 12.11 -13.95
CA ALA A 111 -3.07 11.29 -15.17
C ALA A 111 -4.00 10.08 -15.00
N ARG A 112 -4.45 9.79 -13.76
CA ARG A 112 -5.31 8.66 -13.41
C ARG A 112 -4.68 7.31 -13.77
N ARG A 113 -3.38 7.19 -13.50
CA ARG A 113 -2.56 6.01 -13.82
C ARG A 113 -2.15 5.30 -12.55
N ILE A 114 -2.20 3.97 -12.54
CA ILE A 114 -1.84 3.14 -11.39
C ILE A 114 -0.81 2.11 -11.84
N LEU A 115 0.28 1.99 -11.08
CA LEU A 115 1.32 0.99 -11.27
C LEU A 115 1.46 0.16 -10.01
N ASN A 116 1.51 -1.16 -10.14
CA ASN A 116 2.07 -2.01 -9.11
C ASN A 116 3.57 -2.22 -9.39
N VAL A 117 4.40 -2.03 -8.37
CA VAL A 117 5.86 -2.08 -8.47
C VAL A 117 6.37 -3.03 -7.41
N GLU A 118 6.92 -4.16 -7.84
CA GLU A 118 7.57 -5.12 -6.95
C GLU A 118 9.08 -4.93 -6.99
N THR A 119 9.69 -4.96 -5.82
CA THR A 119 11.12 -4.73 -5.63
C THR A 119 11.73 -5.82 -4.79
N ALA A 120 13.00 -6.11 -5.03
CA ALA A 120 13.81 -6.96 -4.19
C ALA A 120 15.27 -6.47 -4.18
N SER A 121 16.05 -7.01 -3.25
CA SER A 121 17.50 -6.84 -3.17
C SER A 121 18.19 -7.01 -4.53
N ARG A 122 19.34 -6.35 -4.71
CA ARG A 122 20.16 -6.31 -5.94
C ARG A 122 19.49 -5.54 -7.10
N ASN A 123 18.83 -4.43 -6.80
CA ASN A 123 18.16 -3.56 -7.78
C ASN A 123 17.17 -4.29 -8.70
N ARG A 124 16.54 -5.36 -8.20
CA ARG A 124 15.53 -6.10 -8.94
C ARG A 124 14.21 -5.40 -8.79
N ILE A 125 13.62 -5.05 -9.92
CA ILE A 125 12.35 -4.35 -10.01
C ILE A 125 11.50 -4.97 -11.11
N SER A 126 10.19 -5.02 -10.88
CA SER A 126 9.21 -5.29 -11.92
C SER A 126 8.11 -4.26 -11.78
N VAL A 127 7.63 -3.76 -12.92
CA VAL A 127 6.57 -2.74 -12.98
C VAL A 127 5.41 -3.32 -13.78
N HIS A 128 4.22 -3.29 -13.20
CA HIS A 128 2.98 -3.74 -13.82
C HIS A 128 1.97 -2.60 -13.84
N GLU A 129 1.59 -2.15 -15.03
CA GLU A 129 0.58 -1.11 -15.18
C GLU A 129 -0.83 -1.69 -15.08
N ILE A 130 -1.65 -1.10 -14.20
CA ILE A 130 -3.01 -1.57 -13.93
C ILE A 130 -3.98 -0.93 -14.92
N GLY A 131 -4.57 -1.77 -15.78
CA GLY A 131 -5.57 -1.37 -16.75
C GLY A 131 -7.00 -1.56 -16.26
N GLU A 132 -7.91 -1.88 -17.19
CA GLU A 132 -9.34 -2.07 -16.90
C GLU A 132 -9.63 -3.28 -16.01
N THR A 133 -8.75 -4.30 -16.02
CA THR A 133 -8.91 -5.48 -15.19
C THR A 133 -8.45 -5.18 -13.76
N PRO A 134 -9.31 -5.33 -12.74
CA PRO A 134 -8.95 -5.08 -11.36
C PRO A 134 -7.79 -5.96 -10.90
N PHE A 135 -6.88 -5.38 -10.15
CA PHE A 135 -5.70 -6.05 -9.60
C PHE A 135 -5.81 -6.14 -8.08
N PHE A 136 -5.44 -7.29 -7.51
CA PHE A 136 -5.38 -7.50 -6.07
C PHE A 136 -4.00 -8.06 -5.70
N HIS A 137 -3.41 -7.49 -4.65
CA HIS A 137 -2.08 -7.83 -4.19
C HIS A 137 -2.09 -7.95 -2.65
N ALA A 138 -1.58 -9.07 -2.14
CA ALA A 138 -1.39 -9.30 -0.72
C ALA A 138 0.10 -9.16 -0.33
N ASN A 139 0.69 -10.12 0.40
CA ASN A 139 2.08 -10.02 0.89
C ASN A 139 3.01 -11.02 0.20
N MET A 140 2.75 -11.33 -1.07
CA MET A 140 3.59 -12.21 -1.90
C MET A 140 3.82 -11.61 -3.28
N TYR A 141 4.99 -11.88 -3.85
CA TYR A 141 5.33 -11.48 -5.22
C TYR A 141 4.43 -12.19 -6.23
N LEU A 142 3.91 -11.41 -7.18
CA LEU A 142 3.02 -11.87 -8.25
C LEU A 142 3.70 -11.81 -9.63
N HIS A 143 4.59 -10.85 -9.87
CA HIS A 143 5.17 -10.65 -11.20
C HIS A 143 6.70 -10.54 -11.21
N LEU A 144 7.34 -10.13 -10.12
CA LEU A 144 8.79 -10.20 -9.95
C LEU A 144 9.21 -11.62 -9.55
N GLN A 145 10.09 -12.22 -10.34
CA GLN A 145 10.59 -13.58 -10.09
C GLN A 145 11.71 -13.57 -9.06
N VAL A 146 11.36 -13.85 -7.80
CA VAL A 146 12.27 -13.94 -6.66
C VAL A 146 11.88 -15.16 -5.83
N LYS A 147 12.86 -15.89 -5.29
CA LYS A 147 12.55 -16.95 -4.32
C LYS A 147 11.96 -16.31 -3.06
N GLN A 148 10.70 -16.55 -2.79
CA GLN A 148 9.96 -15.85 -1.73
C GLN A 148 9.59 -16.75 -0.57
N ALA A 149 9.50 -16.15 0.62
CA ALA A 149 9.00 -16.84 1.80
C ALA A 149 7.53 -17.23 1.58
N GLN A 150 7.15 -18.43 2.02
CA GLN A 150 5.76 -18.87 1.93
C GLN A 150 4.93 -18.22 3.02
N ASP A 151 3.81 -17.62 2.64
CA ASP A 151 2.86 -17.01 3.57
C ASP A 151 1.44 -17.54 3.27
N GLU A 152 0.98 -18.48 4.10
CA GLU A 152 -0.37 -19.04 4.01
C GLU A 152 -1.47 -17.97 4.11
N ASN A 153 -1.23 -16.90 4.90
CA ASN A 153 -2.19 -15.82 5.05
C ASN A 153 -2.36 -15.06 3.73
N SER A 154 -1.24 -14.64 3.14
CA SER A 154 -1.23 -13.99 1.82
C SER A 154 -1.88 -14.87 0.75
N LEU A 155 -1.54 -16.16 0.68
CA LEU A 155 -2.14 -17.10 -0.29
C LEU A 155 -3.65 -17.25 -0.10
N SER A 156 -4.11 -17.36 1.15
CA SER A 156 -5.53 -17.44 1.50
C SER A 156 -6.28 -16.19 1.05
N ARG A 157 -5.76 -14.99 1.37
CA ARG A 157 -6.38 -13.72 0.99
C ARG A 157 -6.38 -13.51 -0.52
N GLN A 158 -5.30 -13.87 -1.22
CA GLN A 158 -5.23 -13.80 -2.69
C GLN A 158 -6.29 -14.71 -3.32
N THR A 159 -6.41 -15.95 -2.86
CA THR A 159 -7.40 -16.92 -3.35
C THR A 159 -8.82 -16.42 -3.08
N ARG A 160 -9.08 -15.90 -1.87
CA ARG A 160 -10.37 -15.34 -1.50
C ARG A 160 -10.73 -14.14 -2.38
N ALA A 161 -9.80 -13.20 -2.55
CA ALA A 161 -10.00 -12.04 -3.40
C ALA A 161 -10.30 -12.44 -4.85
N SER A 162 -9.64 -13.45 -5.42
CA SER A 162 -9.94 -13.95 -6.77
C SER A 162 -11.38 -14.45 -6.95
N SER A 163 -12.03 -14.91 -5.88
CA SER A 163 -13.44 -15.36 -5.91
C SER A 163 -14.48 -14.25 -5.75
N LEU A 164 -14.06 -13.03 -5.42
CA LEU A 164 -14.94 -11.91 -5.10
C LEU A 164 -15.04 -10.89 -6.25
N PRO A 165 -16.20 -10.24 -6.45
CA PRO A 165 -16.36 -9.19 -7.44
C PRO A 165 -15.50 -7.97 -7.11
N LYS A 166 -15.15 -7.19 -8.15
CA LYS A 166 -14.29 -5.99 -8.07
C LYS A 166 -14.71 -4.98 -9.15
N GLU A 167 -16.00 -4.75 -9.33
CA GLU A 167 -16.51 -3.92 -10.44
C GLU A 167 -16.90 -2.52 -9.98
N SER A 168 -17.12 -2.35 -8.67
CA SER A 168 -17.60 -1.10 -8.06
C SER A 168 -16.85 -0.75 -6.77
N LYS A 169 -16.97 0.51 -6.32
CA LYS A 169 -16.47 0.95 -5.01
C LYS A 169 -17.02 0.07 -3.88
N SER A 170 -18.31 -0.26 -3.92
CA SER A 170 -18.93 -1.15 -2.95
C SER A 170 -18.32 -2.55 -2.95
N ASP A 171 -17.92 -3.09 -4.11
CA ASP A 171 -17.26 -4.40 -4.17
C ASP A 171 -15.87 -4.34 -3.53
N PHE A 172 -15.12 -3.25 -3.75
CA PHE A 172 -13.80 -3.07 -3.14
C PHE A 172 -13.90 -3.02 -1.62
N LEU A 173 -14.85 -2.24 -1.09
CA LEU A 173 -15.08 -2.15 0.35
C LEU A 173 -15.60 -3.46 0.94
N ALA A 174 -16.49 -4.17 0.22
CA ALA A 174 -16.97 -5.48 0.65
C ALA A 174 -15.85 -6.54 0.65
N LEU A 175 -14.94 -6.50 -0.33
CA LEU A 175 -13.77 -7.36 -0.42
C LEU A 175 -12.81 -7.07 0.74
N LEU A 176 -12.45 -5.81 0.96
CA LEU A 176 -11.55 -5.41 2.04
C LEU A 176 -12.17 -5.60 3.43
N GLY A 177 -13.50 -5.65 3.52
CA GLY A 177 -14.24 -5.99 4.73
C GLY A 177 -14.56 -7.47 4.90
N ASP A 178 -14.06 -8.35 4.01
CA ASP A 178 -14.38 -9.78 4.03
C ASP A 178 -13.67 -10.49 5.20
N SER A 179 -14.47 -10.95 6.15
CA SER A 179 -14.03 -11.76 7.29
C SER A 179 -14.26 -13.26 7.09
N ASN A 180 -14.39 -13.72 5.84
CA ASN A 180 -14.77 -15.10 5.53
C ASN A 180 -13.55 -16.03 5.47
N ASN A 181 -12.89 -16.18 6.62
CA ASN A 181 -11.91 -17.21 6.96
C ASN A 181 -11.61 -17.06 8.45
N GLU A 182 -11.66 -18.14 9.23
CA GLU A 182 -11.44 -18.07 10.68
C GLU A 182 -10.00 -17.68 11.06
N LYS A 183 -9.02 -18.04 10.22
CA LYS A 183 -7.58 -17.88 10.51
C LYS A 183 -6.95 -16.72 9.74
N TYR A 184 -7.30 -16.59 8.46
CA TYR A 184 -6.68 -15.65 7.51
C TYR A 184 -7.75 -14.90 6.69
N PRO A 185 -8.65 -14.13 7.34
CA PRO A 185 -9.59 -13.27 6.63
C PRO A 185 -8.87 -12.14 5.90
N ILE A 186 -9.54 -11.46 4.97
CA ILE A 186 -8.99 -10.23 4.36
C ILE A 186 -9.05 -9.08 5.37
N TYR A 187 -10.15 -8.98 6.13
CA TYR A 187 -10.27 -8.05 7.25
C TYR A 187 -9.86 -8.73 8.56
N MET A 188 -8.67 -8.38 9.06
CA MET A 188 -8.04 -8.98 10.23
C MET A 188 -8.54 -8.36 11.54
N THR A 189 -8.86 -9.18 12.54
CA THR A 189 -9.39 -8.73 13.84
C THR A 189 -8.61 -9.24 15.05
N GLY A 190 -7.42 -9.83 14.83
CA GLY A 190 -6.56 -10.38 15.88
C GLY A 190 -6.55 -11.92 15.94
N PRO A 191 -5.90 -12.52 16.94
CA PRO A 191 -5.33 -11.85 18.12
C PRO A 191 -3.96 -11.19 17.89
N LEU A 192 -3.24 -11.52 16.81
CA LEU A 192 -1.90 -10.96 16.54
C LEU A 192 -1.93 -9.87 15.48
N LEU A 193 -2.53 -10.15 14.31
CA LEU A 193 -2.61 -9.22 13.19
C LEU A 193 -4.00 -8.58 13.16
N TYR A 194 -4.07 -7.27 12.95
CA TYR A 194 -5.29 -6.47 13.02
C TYR A 194 -5.30 -5.45 11.88
N THR A 195 -6.42 -5.31 11.17
CA THR A 195 -6.62 -4.25 10.17
C THR A 195 -6.85 -2.93 10.88
N LEU A 196 -5.85 -2.05 10.87
CA LEU A 196 -5.86 -0.79 11.58
C LEU A 196 -6.81 0.23 10.94
N CYS A 197 -6.81 0.28 9.61
CA CYS A 197 -7.73 1.11 8.82
C CYS A 197 -7.78 0.62 7.37
N THR A 198 -8.75 1.16 6.62
CA THR A 198 -8.83 1.03 5.17
C THR A 198 -8.63 2.40 4.53
N ALA A 199 -7.64 2.52 3.64
CA ALA A 199 -7.46 3.69 2.79
C ALA A 199 -8.14 3.48 1.43
N VAL A 200 -8.78 4.52 0.90
CA VAL A 200 -9.42 4.53 -0.42
C VAL A 200 -8.92 5.76 -1.17
N ILE A 201 -8.25 5.55 -2.29
CA ILE A 201 -7.77 6.60 -3.20
C ILE A 201 -8.69 6.59 -4.42
N ASP A 202 -9.64 7.52 -4.45
CA ASP A 202 -10.63 7.68 -5.51
C ASP A 202 -10.14 8.72 -6.51
N LEU A 203 -9.87 8.30 -7.74
CA LEU A 203 -9.33 9.17 -8.80
C LEU A 203 -10.43 9.88 -9.58
N ASP A 204 -11.68 9.42 -9.47
CA ASP A 204 -12.84 10.07 -10.06
C ASP A 204 -13.23 11.27 -9.18
N GLU A 205 -13.34 11.05 -7.87
CA GLU A 205 -13.68 12.07 -6.87
C GLU A 205 -12.45 12.89 -6.40
N LYS A 206 -11.24 12.46 -6.76
CA LYS A 206 -9.96 13.07 -6.35
C LYS A 206 -9.83 13.18 -4.83
N THR A 207 -10.11 12.10 -4.14
CA THR A 207 -10.00 12.03 -2.68
C THR A 207 -9.15 10.86 -2.21
N LEU A 208 -8.48 11.04 -1.08
CA LEU A 208 -8.02 9.93 -0.24
C LEU A 208 -8.89 9.92 1.01
N SER A 209 -9.58 8.82 1.23
CA SER A 209 -10.41 8.60 2.42
C SER A 209 -9.82 7.51 3.30
N ILE A 210 -10.05 7.62 4.60
CA ILE A 210 -9.66 6.61 5.60
C ILE A 210 -10.90 6.19 6.35
N ILE A 211 -11.11 4.88 6.44
CA ILE A 211 -12.20 4.24 7.16
C ILE A 211 -11.61 3.55 8.39
N GLU A 212 -12.09 3.90 9.57
CA GLU A 212 -11.76 3.21 10.81
C GLU A 212 -12.81 2.14 11.13
N GLY A 213 -12.35 0.90 11.31
CA GLY A 213 -13.21 -0.27 11.43
C GLY A 213 -13.54 -0.92 10.07
N ASN A 214 -14.47 -1.88 10.07
CA ASN A 214 -14.72 -2.70 8.89
C ASN A 214 -15.34 -1.85 7.75
N PRO A 215 -14.68 -1.74 6.57
CA PRO A 215 -15.13 -0.89 5.47
C PRO A 215 -16.45 -1.37 4.84
N LYS A 216 -16.90 -2.59 5.13
CA LYS A 216 -18.22 -3.10 4.73
C LYS A 216 -19.36 -2.48 5.53
N GLU A 217 -19.09 -2.02 6.75
CA GLU A 217 -20.10 -1.56 7.71
C GLU A 217 -19.95 -0.08 8.09
N LYS A 218 -18.76 0.48 7.90
CA LYS A 218 -18.39 1.82 8.33
C LYS A 218 -18.30 2.78 7.13
N GLN A 219 -18.43 4.06 7.44
CA GLN A 219 -18.25 5.16 6.50
C GLN A 219 -16.87 5.80 6.67
N GLU A 220 -16.50 6.67 5.73
CA GLU A 220 -15.25 7.43 5.79
C GLU A 220 -15.13 8.25 7.09
N SER A 221 -14.09 7.97 7.89
CA SER A 221 -13.75 8.74 9.10
C SER A 221 -13.04 10.05 8.73
N TYR A 222 -12.17 9.99 7.72
CA TYR A 222 -11.41 11.15 7.22
C TYR A 222 -11.45 11.17 5.70
N VAL A 223 -11.52 12.37 5.12
CA VAL A 223 -11.51 12.59 3.66
C VAL A 223 -10.56 13.74 3.35
N PHE A 224 -9.60 13.50 2.47
CA PHE A 224 -8.61 14.47 2.03
C PHE A 224 -8.73 14.72 0.53
N PRO A 225 -8.76 15.97 0.06
CA PRO A 225 -8.66 16.26 -1.36
C PRO A 225 -7.25 15.94 -1.88
N LEU A 226 -7.17 15.37 -3.09
CA LEU A 226 -5.94 15.09 -3.83
C LEU A 226 -5.57 16.22 -4.83
N SER A 227 -6.05 17.43 -4.56
CA SER A 227 -5.86 18.65 -5.38
C SER A 227 -4.53 19.34 -5.10
#